data_AF-A0A7X6VP37-F1
#
_entry.id   AF-A0A7X6VP37-F1
#
_cell.length_a   1.000
_cell.length_b   1.000
_cell.length_c   1.000
_cell.angle_alpha   90.00
_cell.angle_beta   90.00
_cell.angle_gamma   90.00
#
_symmetry.space_group_name_H-M   'P 1'
#
loop_
_entity.id
_entity.type
_entity.pdbx_description
1 polymer ?
#
loop_
_entity_poly.entity_id
_entity_poly.type
_entity_poly.pdbx_seq_one_letter_code
_entity_poly.pdbx_strand_id
1 'polypeptide(L)' 'MKELDTVILIKKFKNLKKGTIGCIVLKYDENNFEVEFFNQSGDTIDVYTITSDYLALKEILIMN' A
#
# COMPACT_ATOMS: atom_id res chain seq x y z
N MET A 1 -9.41 0.88 -5.47
CA MET A 1 -8.28 1.64 -4.91
C MET A 1 -8.33 3.04 -5.49
N LYS A 2 -8.35 4.04 -4.62
CA LYS A 2 -8.34 5.48 -4.92
C LYS A 2 -7.37 6.17 -3.97
N GLU A 3 -7.06 7.43 -4.24
CA GLU A 3 -6.28 8.26 -3.31
C GLU A 3 -6.89 8.25 -1.91
N LEU A 4 -6.02 8.24 -0.92
CA LEU A 4 -6.29 8.12 0.52
C LEU A 4 -6.81 6.75 0.98
N ASP A 5 -7.01 5.77 0.09
CA ASP A 5 -7.27 4.39 0.53
C ASP A 5 -6.03 3.83 1.25
N THR A 6 -6.27 3.15 2.38
CA THR A 6 -5.22 2.37 3.04
C THR A 6 -5.09 1.00 2.39
N VAL A 7 -3.86 0.64 2.04
CA VAL A 7 -3.51 -0.61 1.36
C VAL A 7 -2.51 -1.43 2.16
N ILE A 8 -2.41 -2.70 1.83
CA ILE A 8 -1.43 -3.64 2.39
C ILE A 8 -0.69 -4.35 1.25
N LEU A 9 0.63 -4.53 1.41
CA LEU A 9 1.40 -5.37 0.50
C LEU A 9 0.99 -6.84 0.64
N ILE A 10 0.49 -7.44 -0.44
CA ILE A 10 0.12 -8.87 -0.46
C ILE A 10 1.30 -9.80 -0.80
N LYS A 11 2.41 -9.25 -1.30
CA LYS A 11 3.68 -9.94 -1.55
C LYS A 11 4.87 -8.99 -1.34
N LYS A 12 6.09 -9.54 -1.21
CA LYS A 12 7.31 -8.75 -1.02
C LYS A 12 7.52 -7.78 -2.19
N PHE A 13 7.92 -6.55 -1.90
CA PHE A 13 8.27 -5.54 -2.89
C PHE A 13 9.53 -4.79 -2.45
N LYS A 14 10.61 -4.88 -3.22
CA LYS A 14 11.92 -4.29 -2.87
C LYS A 14 12.36 -4.70 -1.44
N ASN A 15 12.60 -3.72 -0.56
CA ASN A 15 12.94 -3.83 0.85
C ASN A 15 11.71 -4.00 1.77
N LEU A 16 10.49 -3.87 1.25
CA LEU A 16 9.25 -3.99 2.02
C LEU A 16 8.80 -5.44 2.13
N LYS A 17 8.45 -5.85 3.34
CA LYS A 17 7.87 -7.17 3.64
C LYS A 17 6.40 -7.23 3.23
N LYS A 18 5.91 -8.44 2.92
CA LYS A 18 4.47 -8.70 2.84
C LYS A 18 3.82 -8.23 4.15
N GLY A 19 2.68 -7.58 4.05
CA GLY A 19 1.94 -7.06 5.20
C GLY A 19 2.30 -5.62 5.59
N THR A 20 3.30 -4.98 4.96
CA THR A 20 3.54 -3.55 5.17
C THR A 20 2.32 -2.76 4.70
N ILE A 21 1.86 -1.85 5.55
CA ILE A 21 0.70 -1.00 5.30
C ILE A 21 1.19 0.30 4.64
N GLY A 22 0.40 0.81 3.70
CA GLY A 22 0.62 2.12 3.12
C GLY A 22 -0.69 2.84 2.82
N CYS A 23 -0.56 4.09 2.38
CA CYS A 23 -1.64 4.94 1.92
C CYS A 23 -1.40 5.29 0.45
N ILE A 24 -2.43 5.21 -0.40
CA ILE A 24 -2.34 5.71 -1.77
C ILE A 24 -2.31 7.24 -1.72
N VAL A 25 -1.20 7.85 -2.13
CA VAL A 25 -1.04 9.31 -2.15
C VAL A 25 -1.30 9.91 -3.54
N LEU A 26 -1.23 9.09 -4.60
CA LEU A 26 -1.58 9.50 -5.97
C LEU A 26 -2.07 8.29 -6.78
N LYS A 27 -3.16 8.44 -7.54
CA LYS A 27 -3.59 7.46 -8.54
C LYS A 27 -3.18 7.92 -9.95
N TYR A 28 -2.21 7.24 -10.57
CA TYR A 28 -1.82 7.56 -11.95
C TYR A 28 -2.84 7.01 -12.96
N ASP A 29 -3.24 5.76 -12.78
CA ASP A 29 -4.23 5.07 -13.61
C ASP A 29 -4.93 3.95 -12.81
N GLU A 30 -5.68 3.06 -13.47
CA GLU A 30 -6.41 1.97 -12.79
C GLU A 30 -5.52 0.92 -12.13
N ASN A 31 -4.25 0.82 -12.53
CA ASN A 31 -3.30 -0.19 -12.08
C ASN A 31 -2.06 0.37 -11.38
N ASN A 32 -1.71 1.64 -11.58
CA ASN A 32 -0.49 2.24 -11.05
C ASN A 32 -0.79 3.34 -10.01
N PHE A 33 -0.12 3.23 -8.86
CA PHE A 33 -0.33 4.11 -7.71
C PHE A 33 1.01 4.59 -7.16
N GLU A 34 1.03 5.78 -6.59
CA GLU A 34 2.06 6.17 -5.63
C GLU A 34 1.56 5.86 -4.22
N VAL A 35 2.33 5.08 -3.47
CA VAL A 35 1.97 4.61 -2.13
C VAL A 35 3.06 4.99 -1.14
N GLU A 36 2.66 5.72 -0.10
CA GLU A 36 3.48 5.99 1.07
C GLU A 36 3.33 4.83 2.06
N PHE A 37 4.41 4.10 2.32
CA PHE A 37 4.44 2.99 3.27
C PHE A 37 4.98 3.45 4.62
N PHE A 38 4.42 2.93 5.71
CA PHE A 38 4.79 3.32 7.06
C PHE A 38 5.06 2.12 7.98
N ASN A 39 5.86 2.38 9.02
CA ASN A 39 6.21 1.41 10.04
C ASN A 39 5.10 1.32 11.12
N GLN A 40 5.30 0.50 12.15
CA GLN A 40 4.32 0.32 13.23
C GLN A 40 4.16 1.55 14.13
N SER A 41 5.16 2.43 14.18
CA SER A 41 5.12 3.71 14.88
C SER A 41 4.37 4.79 14.09
N GLY A 42 4.02 4.52 12.83
CA GLY A 42 3.41 5.47 11.92
C GLY A 42 4.41 6.32 11.13
N ASP A 43 5.71 6.08 11.27
CA ASP A 43 6.71 6.81 10.49
C ASP A 43 6.77 6.29 9.05
N THR A 44 6.93 7.20 8.10
CA THR A 44 7.17 6.88 6.70
C THR A 44 8.45 6.05 6.55
N ILE A 45 8.33 4.92 5.88
CA ILE A 45 9.47 4.10 5.46
C ILE A 45 9.99 4.63 4.13
N ASP A 46 9.12 4.72 3.12
CA ASP A 46 9.42 5.20 1.77
C ASP A 46 8.12 5.41 0.97
N VAL A 47 8.23 6.06 -0.19
CA VAL A 47 7.17 6.25 -1.16
C VAL A 47 7.53 5.55 -2.46
N TYR A 48 6.62 4.73 -3.00
CA TYR A 48 6.85 3.99 -4.23
C TYR A 48 5.71 4.11 -5.23
N THR A 49 6.08 4.26 -6.51
CA THR A 49 5.22 3.83 -7.62
C THR A 49 5.12 2.31 -7.63
N ILE A 50 3.91 1.78 -7.57
CA ILE A 50 3.64 0.34 -7.46
C ILE A 50 2.33 -0.04 -8.15
N THR A 51 2.27 -1.26 -8.69
CA THR A 51 1.09 -1.78 -9.38
C THR A 51 0.09 -2.42 -8.42
N SER A 52 -1.19 -2.44 -8.82
CA SER A 52 -2.31 -3.08 -8.10
C SER A 52 -2.03 -4.53 -7.72
N ASP A 53 -1.25 -5.28 -8.51
CA ASP A 53 -0.87 -6.68 -8.26
C ASP A 53 -0.08 -6.93 -6.96
N TYR A 54 0.39 -5.87 -6.30
CA TYR A 54 1.07 -5.93 -5.01
C TYR A 54 0.22 -5.46 -3.84
N LEU A 55 -0.96 -4.90 -4.10
CA LEU A 55 -1.77 -4.20 -3.12
C LEU A 55 -3.12 -4.90 -2.89
N ALA A 56 -3.62 -4.82 -1.66
CA ALA A 56 -5.02 -5.03 -1.34
C ALA A 56 -5.52 -3.91 -0.43
N LEU A 57 -6.81 -3.59 -0.50
CA LEU A 57 -7.43 -2.65 0.44
C LEU A 57 -7.42 -3.24 1.85
N LYS A 58 -6.95 -2.46 2.82
CA LYS A 58 -6.84 -2.92 4.22
C LYS A 58 -8.21 -3.16 4.88
N GLU A 59 -9.25 -2.46 4.44
CA GLU A 59 -10.61 -2.60 4.97
C GLU A 59 -11.20 -4.01 4.77
N ILE A 60 -10.66 -4.80 3.83
CA ILE A 60 -11.14 -6.15 3.53
C ILE A 60 -10.69 -7.19 4.58
N LEU A 61 -9.81 -6.84 5.53
CA LEU A 61 -9.22 -7.78 6.51
C LEU A 61 -9.83 -7.73 7.93
N ILE A 62 -10.93 -7.01 8.17
CA ILE A 62 -11.66 -7.05 9.46
C ILE A 62 -13.00 -7.79 9.29
N MET A 63 -13.00 -9.03 8.82
CA MET A 63 -14.10 -9.97 9.02
C MET A 63 -13.55 -11.40 8.96
N ASN A 64 -13.15 -11.92 10.12
CA ASN A 64 -13.26 -13.33 10.56
C ASN A 64 -12.72 -13.46 11.99
#